data_AF-A0A509LCG4-F1
#
_entry.id   AF-A0A509LCG4-F1
#
_cell.length_a   1.000
_cell.length_b   1.000
_cell.length_c   1.000
_cell.angle_alpha   90.00
_cell.angle_beta   90.00
_cell.angle_gamma   90.00
#
_symmetry.space_group_name_H-M   'P 1'
#
loop_
_entity.id
_entity.type
_entity.pdbx_description
1 polymer ?
#
loop_
_entity_poly.entity_id
_entity_poly.type
_entity_poly.pdbx_seq_one_letter_code
_entity_poly.pdbx_strand_id
1 'polypeptide(L)'
;MAIFRCNKCGHIREVGSNYLGKSVKCPKCDQITPIHDTVLFLKALIKKYIALNKEIQNLRQLSSEDSSANEIVENILFEEIDIHNTNVLTQTNSIEPIIQWFDQRKIQINVNPDAADTTGFFDEIALLIGNNFSVLNYVISQIKYVQNKNYTNVKIELAKKSPQEIQQIVSFCKELHDYSFVAKYYYQKKDKVIRITLQKAPQIKSFFNGIWMEWFTLMKLLEFFSEQKIAPACTRGLKITFTEGNSNELDLFCLTEKNTPICIECKSGEFRQDIDKYLSLRKKLKINKNQFVICVFGLSQEQAQGMTSMYDLTFVNETSLIHHLQTVI
;
A
#
# COMPACT_ATOMS: atom_id res chain seq x y z
N MET A 1 28.55 -2.69 6.01
CA MET A 1 29.00 -1.39 5.43
C MET A 1 28.92 -0.33 6.51
N ALA A 2 29.65 0.77 6.36
CA ALA A 2 29.63 1.87 7.31
C ALA A 2 29.36 3.19 6.60
N ILE A 3 28.91 4.18 7.34
CA ILE A 3 28.54 5.50 6.81
C ILE A 3 29.30 6.59 7.57
N PHE A 4 29.91 7.49 6.80
CA PHE A 4 30.41 8.76 7.29
C PHE A 4 29.36 9.82 7.00
N ARG A 5 28.90 10.55 8.03
CA ARG A 5 28.06 11.74 7.87
C ARG A 5 28.60 12.86 8.75
N CYS A 6 29.13 13.92 8.14
CA CYS A 6 29.62 15.07 8.89
C CYS A 6 28.49 15.80 9.60
N ASN A 7 28.62 16.01 10.91
CA ASN A 7 27.63 16.74 11.72
C ASN A 7 27.63 18.26 11.49
N LYS A 8 28.72 18.82 10.94
CA LYS A 8 28.87 20.26 10.67
C LYS A 8 28.35 20.66 9.29
N CYS A 9 28.75 19.97 8.23
CA CYS A 9 28.44 20.37 6.85
C CYS A 9 27.53 19.40 6.08
N GLY A 10 27.11 18.30 6.71
CA GLY A 10 26.22 17.31 6.09
C GLY A 10 26.86 16.45 5.00
N HIS A 11 28.17 16.49 4.78
CA HIS A 11 28.83 15.59 3.81
C HIS A 11 28.61 14.13 4.19
N ILE A 12 28.11 13.33 3.24
CA ILE A 12 27.83 11.89 3.40
C ILE A 12 28.71 11.10 2.45
N ARG A 13 29.24 9.97 2.94
CA ARG A 13 29.99 9.01 2.13
C ARG A 13 29.86 7.61 2.70
N GLU A 14 29.72 6.61 1.84
CA GLU A 14 29.88 5.21 2.23
C GLU A 14 31.36 4.88 2.46
N VAL A 15 31.64 4.14 3.53
CA VAL A 15 33.00 3.72 3.89
C VAL A 15 33.02 2.24 4.28
N GLY A 16 34.19 1.62 4.18
CA GLY A 16 34.38 0.22 4.55
C GLY A 16 34.10 -0.04 6.04
N SER A 17 33.61 -1.24 6.36
CA SER A 17 33.32 -1.64 7.75
C SER A 17 34.55 -1.66 8.67
N ASN A 18 35.76 -1.71 8.11
CA ASN A 18 37.03 -1.57 8.81
C ASN A 18 37.26 -0.20 9.47
N TYR A 19 36.39 0.78 9.18
CA TYR A 19 36.43 2.11 9.77
C TYR A 19 35.38 2.34 10.86
N LEU A 20 34.57 1.31 11.21
CA LEU A 20 33.59 1.41 12.29
C LEU A 20 34.22 1.82 13.62
N GLY A 21 33.59 2.77 14.30
CA GLY A 21 34.06 3.29 15.59
C GLY A 21 35.24 4.27 15.50
N LYS A 22 35.80 4.51 14.31
CA LYS A 22 36.85 5.52 14.10
C LYS A 22 36.25 6.89 13.83
N SER A 23 36.99 7.94 14.17
CA SER A 23 36.67 9.32 13.78
C SER A 23 37.68 9.82 12.74
N VAL A 24 37.17 10.47 11.70
CA VAL A 24 37.99 10.98 10.59
C VAL A 24 37.65 12.44 10.29
N LYS A 25 38.59 13.18 9.70
CA LYS A 25 38.35 14.55 9.24
C LYS A 25 37.43 14.54 8.03
N CYS A 26 36.43 15.41 8.05
CA CYS A 26 35.54 15.63 6.92
C CYS A 26 36.31 16.21 5.73
N PRO A 27 36.26 15.62 4.52
CA PRO A 27 36.98 16.15 3.35
C PRO A 27 36.45 17.50 2.85
N LYS A 28 35.31 17.97 3.37
CA LYS A 28 34.68 19.24 2.96
C LYS A 28 34.90 20.39 3.94
N CYS A 29 35.06 20.11 5.23
CA CYS A 29 35.11 21.15 6.27
C CYS A 29 36.08 20.87 7.42
N ASP A 30 36.90 19.82 7.27
CA ASP A 30 37.91 19.34 8.23
C ASP A 30 37.41 18.94 9.63
N GLN A 31 36.10 19.01 9.87
CA GLN A 31 35.50 18.59 11.12
C GLN A 31 35.73 17.09 11.37
N ILE A 32 36.29 16.76 12.52
CA ILE A 32 36.45 15.37 12.97
C ILE A 32 35.07 14.82 13.32
N THR A 33 34.65 13.77 12.62
CA THR A 33 33.34 13.13 12.81
C THR A 33 33.49 11.61 12.89
N PRO A 34 32.76 10.92 13.79
CA PRO A 34 32.74 9.47 13.87
C PRO A 34 32.09 8.81 12.64
N ILE A 35 32.51 7.58 12.37
CA ILE A 35 31.93 6.68 11.35
C ILE A 35 31.01 5.69 12.05
N HIS A 36 29.81 5.51 11.50
CA HIS A 36 28.75 4.69 12.09
C HIS A 36 28.47 3.45 11.25
N ASP A 37 27.93 2.42 11.91
CA ASP A 37 27.31 1.31 11.18
C ASP A 37 26.07 1.81 10.44
N THR A 38 25.97 1.48 9.16
CA THR A 38 24.90 1.98 8.30
C THR A 38 23.52 1.59 8.82
N VAL A 39 23.34 0.35 9.29
CA VAL A 39 22.04 -0.15 9.74
C VAL A 39 21.66 0.49 11.07
N LEU A 40 22.59 0.61 12.01
CA LEU A 40 22.34 1.29 13.28
C LEU A 40 22.04 2.78 13.09
N PHE A 41 22.77 3.43 12.19
CA PHE A 41 22.56 4.84 11.86
C PHE A 41 21.18 5.08 11.24
N LEU A 42 20.76 4.24 10.28
CA LEU A 42 19.43 4.31 9.69
C LEU A 42 18.32 4.05 10.72
N LYS A 43 18.46 3.04 11.59
CA LYS A 43 17.50 2.81 12.68
C LYS A 43 17.36 4.01 13.61
N ALA A 44 18.47 4.67 13.94
CA ALA A 44 18.45 5.88 14.76
C ALA A 44 17.79 7.07 14.04
N LEU A 45 18.05 7.23 12.73
CA LEU A 45 17.40 8.25 11.91
C LEU A 45 15.89 8.04 11.83
N ILE A 46 15.43 6.83 11.53
CA ILE A 46 14.02 6.47 11.46
C ILE A 46 13.35 6.75 12.82
N LYS A 47 13.97 6.34 13.93
CA LYS A 47 13.45 6.62 15.28
C LYS A 47 13.32 8.12 15.54
N LYS A 48 14.33 8.92 15.14
CA LYS A 48 14.30 10.38 15.29
C LYS A 48 13.23 11.03 14.42
N TYR A 49 13.09 10.58 13.18
CA TYR A 49 12.07 11.05 12.25
C TYR A 49 10.66 10.83 12.78
N ILE A 50 10.37 9.61 13.28
CA ILE A 50 9.08 9.28 13.91
C ILE A 50 8.81 10.18 15.12
N ALA A 51 9.82 10.44 15.95
CA ALA A 51 9.66 11.33 17.12
C ALA A 51 9.35 12.78 16.71
N LEU A 52 10.06 13.31 15.71
CA LEU A 52 9.83 14.66 15.17
C LEU A 52 8.43 14.79 14.54
N ASN A 53 7.99 13.79 13.79
CA ASN A 53 6.64 13.82 13.19
C ASN A 53 5.54 13.82 14.25
N LYS A 54 5.71 13.06 15.34
CA LYS A 54 4.78 13.13 16.49
C LYS A 54 4.76 14.50 17.14
N GLU A 55 5.93 15.13 17.29
CA GLU A 55 6.03 16.47 17.83
C GLU A 55 5.39 17.52 16.92
N ILE A 56 5.60 17.43 15.60
CA ILE A 56 4.95 18.29 14.61
C ILE A 56 3.43 18.11 14.64
N GLN A 57 2.93 16.88 14.72
CA GLN A 57 1.49 16.64 14.83
C GLN A 57 0.90 17.22 16.13
N ASN A 58 1.59 17.06 17.26
CA ASN A 58 1.18 17.68 18.53
C ASN A 58 1.18 19.21 18.43
N LEU A 59 2.22 19.81 17.85
CA LEU A 59 2.31 21.27 17.66
C LEU A 59 1.23 21.79 16.72
N ARG A 60 0.91 21.05 15.65
CA ARG A 60 -0.20 21.39 14.73
C ARG A 60 -1.54 21.37 15.44
N GLN A 61 -1.78 20.36 16.29
CA GLN A 61 -2.99 20.28 17.11
C GLN A 61 -3.08 21.43 18.14
N LEU A 62 -1.96 21.81 18.76
CA LEU A 62 -1.88 22.96 19.66
C LEU A 62 -2.10 24.30 18.93
N SER A 63 -1.65 24.42 17.67
CA SER A 63 -1.87 25.63 16.87
C SER A 63 -3.28 25.75 16.29
N SER A 64 -4.03 24.64 16.17
CA SER A 64 -5.41 24.65 15.70
C SER A 64 -6.44 25.08 16.75
N GLU A 65 -6.06 25.20 18.03
CA GLU A 65 -6.95 25.69 19.08
C GLU A 65 -6.97 27.22 19.22
N ASP A 66 -6.08 27.95 18.51
CA ASP A 66 -5.84 29.38 18.79
C ASP A 66 -5.88 30.32 17.58
N SER A 67 -6.62 30.00 16.51
CA SER A 67 -6.92 30.99 15.45
C SER A 67 -8.20 30.69 14.67
N SER A 68 -9.25 31.44 15.01
CA SER A 68 -10.40 31.68 14.16
C SER A 68 -9.97 32.35 12.84
N ALA A 69 -10.48 31.81 11.72
CA ALA A 69 -10.56 32.42 10.39
C ALA A 69 -9.25 32.95 9.79
N ASN A 70 -8.57 32.11 9.00
CA ASN A 70 -8.27 32.41 7.61
C ASN A 70 -7.84 31.13 6.89
N GLU A 71 -8.58 30.82 5.83
CA GLU A 71 -8.24 29.82 4.82
C GLU A 71 -6.83 30.13 4.27
N ILE A 72 -5.87 29.25 4.55
CA ILE A 72 -4.70 29.12 3.70
C ILE A 72 -4.87 27.78 3.01
N VAL A 73 -5.30 27.87 1.74
CA VAL A 73 -5.20 26.80 0.77
C VAL A 73 -3.71 26.47 0.63
N GLU A 74 -3.21 25.55 1.44
CA GLU A 74 -1.96 24.87 1.13
C GLU A 74 -2.26 23.95 -0.06
N ASN A 75 -1.96 24.44 -1.26
CA ASN A 75 -1.66 23.60 -2.40
C ASN A 75 -0.43 22.75 -2.01
N ILE A 76 -0.67 21.64 -1.33
CA ILE A 76 0.34 20.61 -1.13
C ILE A 76 0.64 20.06 -2.52
N LEU A 77 1.80 20.44 -3.07
CA LEU A 77 2.28 19.86 -4.31
C LEU A 77 2.41 18.36 -4.09
N PHE A 78 1.63 17.56 -4.82
CA PHE A 78 1.64 16.10 -4.72
C PHE A 78 3.07 15.52 -4.92
N GLU A 79 3.92 16.23 -5.66
CA GLU A 79 5.35 15.94 -5.88
C GLU A 79 6.21 15.94 -4.60
N GLU A 80 5.77 16.59 -3.52
CA GLU A 80 6.51 16.68 -2.24
C GLU A 80 5.99 15.70 -1.19
N ILE A 81 4.92 14.93 -1.48
CA ILE A 81 4.32 14.00 -0.54
C ILE A 81 5.10 12.67 -0.54
N ASP A 82 5.57 12.25 0.63
CA ASP A 82 6.05 10.87 0.83
C ASP A 82 4.85 9.91 0.83
N ILE A 83 4.53 9.35 -0.34
CA ILE A 83 3.39 8.44 -0.51
C ILE A 83 3.47 7.18 0.37
N HIS A 84 4.67 6.79 0.82
CA HIS A 84 4.90 5.62 1.68
C HIS A 84 4.76 5.94 3.17
N ASN A 85 4.48 7.17 3.54
CA ASN A 85 4.30 7.57 4.93
C ASN A 85 3.52 8.88 5.04
N THR A 86 2.25 8.85 4.64
CA THR A 86 1.41 10.04 4.61
C THR A 86 -0.02 9.76 5.06
N ASN A 87 -0.60 10.74 5.74
CA ASN A 87 -2.03 10.86 5.99
C ASN A 87 -2.62 12.08 5.26
N VAL A 88 -1.88 12.71 4.34
CA VAL A 88 -2.41 13.85 3.57
C VAL A 88 -3.57 13.40 2.69
N LEU A 89 -3.49 12.19 2.12
CA LEU A 89 -4.51 11.60 1.26
C LEU A 89 -5.83 11.29 1.99
N THR A 90 -5.84 11.32 3.33
CA THR A 90 -7.03 11.11 4.16
C THR A 90 -7.70 12.41 4.60
N GLN A 91 -7.09 13.56 4.31
CA GLN A 91 -7.65 14.86 4.69
C GLN A 91 -8.90 15.17 3.85
N THR A 92 -9.86 15.86 4.47
CA THR A 92 -11.16 16.20 3.85
C THR A 92 -10.99 16.88 2.49
N ASN A 93 -10.01 17.79 2.36
CA ASN A 93 -9.74 18.50 1.10
C ASN A 93 -9.31 17.57 -0.04
N SER A 94 -8.60 16.48 0.26
CA SER A 94 -8.16 15.51 -0.74
C SER A 94 -9.28 14.59 -1.22
N ILE A 95 -10.34 14.43 -0.43
CA ILE A 95 -11.49 13.57 -0.73
C ILE A 95 -12.66 14.36 -1.36
N GLU A 96 -12.73 15.67 -1.13
CA GLU A 96 -13.79 16.56 -1.61
C GLU A 96 -14.16 16.38 -3.10
N PRO A 97 -13.19 16.24 -4.06
CA PRO A 97 -13.54 16.00 -5.46
C PRO A 97 -14.35 14.72 -5.68
N ILE A 98 -14.09 13.67 -4.90
CA ILE A 98 -14.83 12.40 -4.95
C ILE A 98 -16.25 12.61 -4.43
N ILE A 99 -16.40 13.30 -3.30
CA ILE A 99 -17.73 13.63 -2.71
C ILE A 99 -18.60 14.34 -3.76
N GLN A 100 -18.06 15.38 -4.38
CA GLN A 100 -18.77 16.16 -5.39
C GLN A 100 -19.13 15.33 -6.63
N TRP A 101 -18.23 14.45 -7.08
CA TRP A 101 -18.47 13.60 -8.26
C TRP A 101 -19.65 12.63 -8.06
N PHE A 102 -19.78 12.05 -6.86
CA PHE A 102 -20.88 11.16 -6.51
C PHE A 102 -22.18 11.92 -6.22
N ASP A 103 -22.10 13.08 -5.58
CA ASP A 103 -23.28 13.93 -5.29
C ASP A 103 -23.97 14.41 -6.58
N GLN A 104 -23.21 14.84 -7.59
CA GLN A 104 -23.72 15.17 -8.92
C GLN A 104 -24.50 14.02 -9.59
N ARG A 105 -24.22 12.78 -9.19
CA ARG A 105 -24.88 11.56 -9.67
C ARG A 105 -25.99 11.07 -8.75
N LYS A 106 -26.29 11.81 -7.68
CA LYS A 106 -27.26 11.46 -6.63
C LYS A 106 -26.95 10.12 -5.97
N ILE A 107 -25.67 9.83 -5.78
CA ILE A 107 -25.20 8.61 -5.11
C ILE A 107 -24.65 9.03 -3.75
N GLN A 108 -25.20 8.45 -2.69
CA GLN A 108 -24.70 8.70 -1.34
C GLN A 108 -23.44 7.90 -1.12
N ILE A 109 -22.45 8.49 -0.44
CA ILE A 109 -21.20 7.81 -0.11
C ILE A 109 -20.90 7.85 1.38
N ASN A 110 -20.22 6.83 1.86
CA ASN A 110 -19.61 6.79 3.18
C ASN A 110 -18.12 6.50 2.99
N VAL A 111 -17.30 7.51 3.25
CA VAL A 111 -15.84 7.45 3.12
C VAL A 111 -15.26 6.98 4.43
N ASN A 112 -14.35 6.01 4.37
CA ASN A 112 -13.52 5.66 5.51
C ASN A 112 -12.35 6.65 5.60
N PRO A 113 -12.25 7.46 6.67
CA PRO A 113 -11.19 8.45 6.79
C PRO A 113 -9.80 7.81 6.79
N ASP A 114 -9.64 6.58 7.26
CA ASP A 114 -8.32 5.93 7.32
C ASP A 114 -7.99 5.11 6.06
N ALA A 115 -8.78 5.23 5.00
CA ALA A 115 -8.68 4.38 3.81
C ALA A 115 -7.39 4.58 2.99
N ALA A 116 -6.73 5.73 3.13
CA ALA A 116 -5.50 6.06 2.41
C ALA A 116 -4.35 6.46 3.36
N ASP A 117 -4.42 6.06 4.63
CA ASP A 117 -3.36 6.32 5.61
C ASP A 117 -2.20 5.32 5.45
N THR A 118 -1.09 5.77 4.86
CA THR A 118 0.12 4.97 4.63
C THR A 118 1.14 5.09 5.76
N THR A 119 0.79 5.66 6.92
CA THR A 119 1.72 5.75 8.06
C THR A 119 1.95 4.42 8.79
N GLY A 120 1.19 3.38 8.40
CA GLY A 120 1.23 2.04 8.96
C GLY A 120 2.28 1.12 8.32
N PHE A 121 2.04 -0.19 8.40
CA PHE A 121 2.87 -1.21 7.74
C PHE A 121 2.10 -2.03 6.68
N PHE A 122 0.87 -1.59 6.36
CA PHE A 122 -0.05 -2.37 5.51
C PHE A 122 0.31 -2.27 4.04
N ASP A 123 0.72 -1.09 3.61
CA ASP A 123 1.18 -0.79 2.27
C ASP A 123 2.50 -1.51 1.95
N GLU A 124 3.49 -1.56 2.84
CA GLU A 124 4.74 -2.28 2.55
C GLU A 124 4.51 -3.79 2.48
N ILE A 125 3.72 -4.36 3.39
CA ILE A 125 3.37 -5.78 3.31
C ILE A 125 2.55 -6.08 2.04
N ALA A 126 1.63 -5.19 1.65
CA ALA A 126 0.87 -5.33 0.41
C ALA A 126 1.78 -5.29 -0.83
N LEU A 127 2.74 -4.36 -0.89
CA LEU A 127 3.76 -4.27 -1.93
C LEU A 127 4.61 -5.53 -2.00
N LEU A 128 5.05 -6.06 -0.85
CA LEU A 128 5.81 -7.32 -0.80
C LEU A 128 5.01 -8.48 -1.41
N ILE A 129 3.73 -8.62 -1.02
CA ILE A 129 2.84 -9.65 -1.53
C ILE A 129 2.64 -9.50 -3.04
N GLY A 130 2.17 -8.34 -3.51
CA GLY A 130 1.80 -8.16 -4.91
C GLY A 130 3.00 -8.24 -5.86
N ASN A 131 4.15 -7.66 -5.49
CA ASN A 131 5.36 -7.74 -6.32
C ASN A 131 5.93 -9.17 -6.42
N ASN A 132 5.60 -10.06 -5.48
CA ASN A 132 6.07 -11.44 -5.44
C ASN A 132 4.92 -12.45 -5.39
N PHE A 133 3.78 -12.11 -5.99
CA PHE A 133 2.52 -12.84 -5.81
C PHE A 133 2.64 -14.32 -6.21
N SER A 134 3.35 -14.62 -7.29
CA SER A 134 3.58 -15.98 -7.79
C SER A 134 4.18 -16.92 -6.73
N VAL A 135 5.01 -16.40 -5.82
CA VAL A 135 5.66 -17.17 -4.74
C VAL A 135 4.89 -17.02 -3.43
N LEU A 136 4.55 -15.79 -3.05
CA LEU A 136 3.99 -15.50 -1.74
C LEU A 136 2.51 -15.86 -1.61
N ASN A 137 1.77 -16.04 -2.71
CA ASN A 137 0.40 -16.54 -2.68
C ASN A 137 0.27 -17.87 -1.93
N TYR A 138 1.30 -18.73 -2.02
CA TYR A 138 1.36 -19.97 -1.24
C TYR A 138 1.24 -19.72 0.27
N VAL A 139 1.91 -18.69 0.80
CA VAL A 139 1.90 -18.35 2.23
C VAL A 139 0.59 -17.68 2.62
N ILE A 140 0.18 -16.63 1.90
CA ILE A 140 -1.01 -15.85 2.27
C ILE A 140 -2.30 -16.66 2.13
N SER A 141 -2.37 -17.60 1.18
CA SER A 141 -3.50 -18.53 1.06
C SER A 141 -3.61 -19.45 2.28
N GLN A 142 -2.50 -19.92 2.83
CA GLN A 142 -2.50 -20.74 4.06
C GLN A 142 -2.91 -19.91 5.28
N ILE A 143 -2.40 -18.68 5.40
CA ILE A 143 -2.81 -17.74 6.45
C ILE A 143 -4.33 -17.51 6.38
N LYS A 144 -4.84 -17.12 5.21
CA LYS A 144 -6.27 -16.88 4.96
C LYS A 144 -7.12 -18.10 5.32
N TYR A 145 -6.71 -19.29 4.86
CA TYR A 145 -7.42 -20.54 5.17
C TYR A 145 -7.51 -20.80 6.69
N VAL A 146 -6.37 -20.70 7.39
CA VAL A 146 -6.31 -20.93 8.85
C VAL A 146 -7.13 -19.89 9.61
N GLN A 147 -7.08 -18.62 9.21
CA GLN A 147 -7.90 -17.55 9.81
C GLN A 147 -9.40 -17.77 9.64
N ASN A 148 -9.83 -18.25 8.46
CA ASN A 148 -11.25 -18.50 8.18
C ASN A 148 -11.79 -19.72 8.92
N LYS A 149 -10.91 -20.62 9.37
CA LYS A 149 -11.24 -21.71 10.30
C LYS A 149 -11.13 -21.31 11.78
N ASN A 150 -10.85 -20.03 12.07
CA ASN A 150 -10.62 -19.50 13.42
C ASN A 150 -9.47 -20.20 14.18
N TYR A 151 -8.53 -20.79 13.45
CA TYR A 151 -7.28 -21.30 14.00
C TYR A 151 -6.20 -20.21 13.96
N THR A 152 -5.12 -20.40 14.73
CA THR A 152 -4.03 -19.42 14.82
C THR A 152 -2.67 -19.95 14.42
N ASN A 153 -2.49 -21.25 14.24
CA ASN A 153 -1.17 -21.83 13.94
C ASN A 153 -1.11 -22.23 12.47
N VAL A 154 -0.14 -21.69 11.73
CA VAL A 154 0.12 -22.06 10.33
C VAL A 154 1.47 -22.78 10.25
N LYS A 155 1.48 -23.91 9.55
CA LYS A 155 2.69 -24.64 9.20
C LYS A 155 2.94 -24.45 7.70
N ILE A 156 4.10 -23.91 7.34
CA ILE A 156 4.50 -23.66 5.96
C ILE A 156 5.63 -24.62 5.62
N GLU A 157 5.41 -25.51 4.65
CA GLU A 157 6.37 -26.52 4.23
C GLU A 157 7.18 -26.03 3.03
N LEU A 158 8.51 -26.13 3.12
CA LEU A 158 9.43 -25.59 2.13
C LEU A 158 10.21 -26.67 1.37
N ALA A 159 9.97 -27.95 1.67
CA ALA A 159 10.74 -29.06 1.12
C ALA A 159 10.70 -29.14 -0.43
N LYS A 160 9.57 -28.74 -1.03
CA LYS A 160 9.35 -28.75 -2.49
C LYS A 160 9.64 -27.42 -3.18
N LYS A 161 10.18 -26.44 -2.46
CA LYS A 161 10.46 -25.10 -2.97
C LYS A 161 11.91 -24.96 -3.43
N SER A 162 12.13 -24.15 -4.46
CA SER A 162 13.48 -23.81 -4.92
C SER A 162 14.23 -22.98 -3.86
N PRO A 163 15.57 -22.95 -3.87
CA PRO A 163 16.34 -22.16 -2.91
C PRO A 163 15.95 -20.66 -2.88
N GLN A 164 15.63 -20.09 -4.06
CA GLN A 164 15.21 -18.70 -4.18
C GLN A 164 13.82 -18.47 -3.56
N GLU A 165 12.84 -19.34 -3.85
CA GLU A 165 11.52 -19.26 -3.22
C GLU A 165 11.62 -19.44 -1.70
N ILE A 166 12.48 -20.34 -1.21
CA ILE A 166 12.71 -20.54 0.22
C ILE A 166 13.20 -19.24 0.85
N GLN A 167 14.19 -18.58 0.25
CA GLN A 167 14.71 -17.31 0.76
C GLN A 167 13.63 -16.23 0.80
N GLN A 168 12.85 -16.09 -0.28
CA GLN A 168 11.74 -15.12 -0.34
C GLN A 168 10.68 -15.39 0.72
N ILE A 169 10.23 -16.65 0.87
CA ILE A 169 9.22 -17.04 1.86
C ILE A 169 9.73 -16.83 3.29
N VAL A 170 11.00 -17.18 3.56
CA VAL A 170 11.63 -16.99 4.88
C VAL A 170 11.73 -15.50 5.24
N SER A 171 12.15 -14.65 4.30
CA SER A 171 12.22 -13.19 4.50
C SER A 171 10.84 -12.62 4.77
N PHE A 172 9.86 -12.94 3.91
CA PHE A 172 8.50 -12.45 4.04
C PHE A 172 7.87 -12.84 5.38
N CYS A 173 7.97 -14.11 5.79
CA CYS A 173 7.40 -14.55 7.08
C CYS A 173 8.08 -13.88 8.28
N LYS A 174 9.36 -13.50 8.15
CA LYS A 174 10.07 -12.74 9.17
C LYS A 174 9.58 -11.28 9.20
N GLU A 175 9.40 -10.64 8.05
CA GLU A 175 8.85 -9.28 7.95
C GLU A 175 7.44 -9.20 8.54
N LEU A 176 6.58 -10.21 8.27
CA LEU A 176 5.27 -10.30 8.92
C LEU A 176 5.39 -10.30 10.46
N HIS A 177 6.44 -10.88 11.02
CA HIS A 177 6.65 -10.87 12.47
C HIS A 177 7.20 -9.52 12.93
N ASP A 178 8.20 -8.99 12.24
CA ASP A 178 8.86 -7.74 12.59
C ASP A 178 7.89 -6.54 12.54
N TYR A 179 6.91 -6.56 11.61
CA TYR A 179 5.81 -5.58 11.51
C TYR A 179 4.52 -6.01 12.23
N SER A 180 4.59 -7.03 13.09
CA SER A 180 3.47 -7.45 13.94
C SER A 180 2.20 -7.90 13.18
N PHE A 181 2.31 -8.37 11.94
CA PHE A 181 1.22 -9.09 11.23
C PHE A 181 1.02 -10.51 11.75
N VAL A 182 2.06 -11.10 12.35
CA VAL A 182 1.98 -12.39 13.07
C VAL A 182 2.55 -12.23 14.47
N ALA A 183 2.02 -12.99 15.43
CA ALA A 183 2.42 -12.93 16.83
C ALA A 183 3.71 -13.71 17.10
N LYS A 184 3.97 -14.77 16.33
CA LYS A 184 5.18 -15.59 16.47
C LYS A 184 5.66 -16.07 15.11
N TYR A 185 6.97 -16.19 14.98
CA TYR A 185 7.64 -16.78 13.82
C TYR A 185 8.79 -17.68 14.28
N TYR A 186 8.86 -18.88 13.73
CA TYR A 186 9.94 -19.82 13.97
C TYR A 186 10.29 -20.60 12.70
N TYR A 187 11.55 -20.54 12.29
CA TYR A 187 12.04 -21.25 11.12
C TYR A 187 12.96 -22.42 11.51
N GLN A 188 12.52 -23.64 11.23
CA GLN A 188 13.31 -24.85 11.36
C GLN A 188 14.06 -25.15 10.06
N LYS A 189 15.32 -24.70 10.00
CA LYS A 189 16.18 -24.89 8.82
C LYS A 189 16.34 -26.36 8.41
N LYS A 190 16.59 -27.24 9.40
CA LYS A 190 16.81 -28.68 9.17
C LYS A 190 15.60 -29.34 8.52
N ASP A 191 14.41 -29.04 9.02
CA ASP A 191 13.17 -29.64 8.57
C ASP A 191 12.54 -28.91 7.38
N LYS A 192 13.10 -27.76 6.97
CA LYS A 192 12.54 -26.87 5.95
C LYS A 192 11.07 -26.50 6.25
N VAL A 193 10.78 -26.13 7.49
CA VAL A 193 9.43 -25.74 7.94
C VAL A 193 9.46 -24.40 8.64
N ILE A 194 8.53 -23.51 8.29
CA ILE A 194 8.22 -22.30 9.07
C ILE A 194 6.94 -22.56 9.86
N ARG A 195 6.95 -22.16 11.13
CA ARG A 195 5.74 -22.08 11.96
C ARG A 195 5.48 -20.63 12.31
N ILE A 196 4.26 -20.17 12.03
CA ILE A 196 3.80 -18.84 12.43
C ILE A 196 2.53 -18.95 13.29
N THR A 197 2.39 -18.04 14.25
CA THR A 197 1.17 -17.85 15.01
C THR A 197 0.52 -16.54 14.59
N LEU A 198 -0.73 -16.60 14.13
CA LEU A 198 -1.47 -15.47 13.60
C LEU A 198 -1.93 -14.52 14.71
N GLN A 199 -2.00 -13.23 14.37
CA GLN A 199 -2.64 -12.20 15.18
C GLN A 199 -4.17 -12.35 15.16
N LYS A 200 -4.82 -11.95 16.26
CA LYS A 200 -6.30 -11.93 16.37
C LYS A 200 -6.91 -10.57 16.02
N ALA A 201 -6.09 -9.55 15.75
CA ALA A 201 -6.57 -8.21 15.44
C ALA A 201 -7.47 -8.24 14.18
N PRO A 202 -8.70 -7.68 14.23
CA PRO A 202 -9.64 -7.72 13.11
C PRO A 202 -9.05 -7.15 11.82
N GLN A 203 -8.33 -6.04 11.90
CA GLN A 203 -7.68 -5.40 10.75
C GLN A 203 -6.67 -6.32 10.04
N ILE A 204 -5.89 -7.11 10.77
CA ILE A 204 -4.93 -8.07 10.19
C ILE A 204 -5.68 -9.24 9.54
N LYS A 205 -6.79 -9.68 10.14
CA LYS A 205 -7.64 -10.71 9.55
C LYS A 205 -8.27 -10.23 8.24
N SER A 206 -8.79 -9.00 8.20
CA SER A 206 -9.36 -8.40 7.00
C SER A 206 -8.29 -8.16 5.92
N PHE A 207 -7.09 -7.74 6.34
CA PHE A 207 -5.93 -7.59 5.46
C PHE A 207 -5.65 -8.85 4.64
N PHE A 208 -5.39 -9.98 5.30
CA PHE A 208 -5.13 -11.25 4.62
C PHE A 208 -6.36 -11.83 3.89
N ASN A 209 -7.57 -11.39 4.25
CA ASN A 209 -8.79 -11.82 3.56
C ASN A 209 -9.03 -11.11 2.22
N GLY A 210 -8.40 -9.96 1.98
CA GLY A 210 -8.42 -9.33 0.66
C GLY A 210 -7.93 -7.89 0.61
N ILE A 211 -7.99 -7.15 1.72
CA ILE A 211 -7.65 -5.71 1.75
C ILE A 211 -6.19 -5.45 1.33
N TRP A 212 -5.29 -6.44 1.46
CA TRP A 212 -3.92 -6.32 0.94
C TRP A 212 -3.88 -6.01 -0.57
N MET A 213 -4.84 -6.50 -1.36
CA MET A 213 -4.89 -6.23 -2.80
C MET A 213 -5.25 -4.77 -3.08
N GLU A 214 -6.16 -4.20 -2.30
CA GLU A 214 -6.54 -2.79 -2.41
C GLU A 214 -5.37 -1.88 -2.05
N TRP A 215 -4.65 -2.21 -0.96
CA TRP A 215 -3.42 -1.50 -0.58
C TRP A 215 -2.37 -1.56 -1.67
N PHE A 216 -2.11 -2.75 -2.24
CA PHE A 216 -1.16 -2.90 -3.33
C PHE A 216 -1.54 -2.01 -4.53
N THR A 217 -2.80 -2.09 -4.95
CA THR A 217 -3.34 -1.33 -6.09
C THR A 217 -3.24 0.18 -5.84
N LEU A 218 -3.58 0.64 -4.64
CA LEU A 218 -3.43 2.04 -4.24
C LEU A 218 -1.97 2.48 -4.36
N MET A 219 -1.03 1.73 -3.78
CA MET A 219 0.39 2.11 -3.83
C MET A 219 0.93 2.17 -5.25
N LYS A 220 0.56 1.20 -6.11
CA LYS A 220 0.94 1.23 -7.53
C LYS A 220 0.37 2.42 -8.28
N LEU A 221 -0.86 2.83 -7.97
CA LEU A 221 -1.45 4.04 -8.53
C LEU A 221 -0.77 5.31 -8.02
N LEU A 222 -0.50 5.42 -6.72
CA LEU A 222 0.17 6.60 -6.15
C LEU A 222 1.59 6.77 -6.70
N GLU A 223 2.35 5.67 -6.83
CA GLU A 223 3.65 5.64 -7.52
C GLU A 223 3.51 6.18 -8.95
N PHE A 224 2.55 5.64 -9.72
CA PHE A 224 2.30 6.07 -11.10
C PHE A 224 1.90 7.55 -11.20
N PHE A 225 0.96 8.02 -10.37
CA PHE A 225 0.52 9.42 -10.40
C PHE A 225 1.62 10.38 -9.99
N SER A 226 2.46 10.00 -9.01
CA SER A 226 3.63 10.77 -8.63
C SER A 226 4.62 10.90 -9.79
N GLU A 227 4.88 9.81 -10.53
CA GLU A 227 5.75 9.84 -11.71
C GLU A 227 5.19 10.71 -12.84
N GLN A 228 3.86 10.71 -13.02
CA GLN A 228 3.18 11.52 -14.03
C GLN A 228 2.87 12.96 -13.58
N LYS A 229 3.21 13.34 -12.34
CA LYS A 229 2.91 14.65 -11.75
C LYS A 229 1.42 14.99 -11.79
N ILE A 230 0.59 13.98 -11.54
CA ILE A 230 -0.87 14.11 -11.46
C ILE A 230 -1.25 14.11 -9.97
N ALA A 231 -2.08 15.04 -9.53
CA ALA A 231 -2.65 15.03 -8.19
C ALA A 231 -4.06 14.42 -8.19
N PRO A 232 -4.21 13.09 -7.98
CA PRO A 232 -5.52 12.47 -7.90
C PRO A 232 -6.17 12.69 -6.52
N ALA A 233 -7.50 12.68 -6.49
CA ALA A 233 -8.23 12.29 -5.28
C ALA A 233 -8.38 10.77 -5.30
N CYS A 234 -8.02 10.06 -4.22
CA CYS A 234 -8.12 8.60 -4.15
C CYS A 234 -8.66 8.13 -2.79
N THR A 235 -9.46 7.06 -2.80
CA THR A 235 -9.94 6.39 -1.58
C THR A 235 -10.14 4.90 -1.83
N ARG A 236 -9.90 4.07 -0.81
CA ARG A 236 -10.24 2.64 -0.81
C ARG A 236 -11.54 2.37 -0.05
N GLY A 237 -12.15 1.21 -0.28
CA GLY A 237 -13.30 0.71 0.47
C GLY A 237 -14.48 1.68 0.52
N LEU A 238 -14.76 2.37 -0.60
CA LEU A 238 -15.77 3.41 -0.67
C LEU A 238 -17.16 2.76 -0.70
N LYS A 239 -17.95 2.99 0.35
CA LYS A 239 -19.34 2.51 0.38
C LYS A 239 -20.23 3.49 -0.35
N ILE A 240 -20.96 3.01 -1.34
CA ILE A 240 -21.90 3.79 -2.14
C ILE A 240 -23.32 3.24 -1.96
N THR A 241 -24.30 4.14 -1.92
CA THR A 241 -25.72 3.79 -1.85
C THR A 241 -26.47 4.54 -2.95
N PHE A 242 -27.10 3.78 -3.84
CA PHE A 242 -27.95 4.32 -4.89
C PHE A 242 -29.31 4.74 -4.32
N THR A 243 -30.02 5.65 -4.99
CA THR A 243 -31.37 6.11 -4.59
C THR A 243 -32.39 4.97 -4.43
N GLU A 244 -32.19 3.85 -5.12
CA GLU A 244 -32.99 2.62 -5.01
C GLU A 244 -32.75 1.85 -3.69
N GLY A 245 -31.84 2.31 -2.82
CA GLY A 245 -31.46 1.66 -1.56
C GLY A 245 -30.39 0.57 -1.68
N ASN A 246 -30.00 0.22 -2.92
CA ASN A 246 -28.93 -0.75 -3.16
C ASN A 246 -27.56 -0.17 -2.77
N SER A 247 -26.85 -0.84 -1.86
CA SER A 247 -25.48 -0.47 -1.47
C SER A 247 -24.44 -1.35 -2.13
N ASN A 248 -23.32 -0.77 -2.55
CA ASN A 248 -22.12 -1.49 -2.98
C ASN A 248 -20.89 -0.89 -2.32
N GLU A 249 -19.80 -1.63 -2.32
CA GLU A 249 -18.48 -1.16 -1.90
C GLU A 249 -17.59 -1.15 -3.15
N LEU A 250 -16.84 -0.06 -3.34
CA LEU A 250 -15.81 0.06 -4.35
C LEU A 250 -14.46 -0.11 -3.67
N ASP A 251 -13.71 -1.12 -4.10
CA ASP A 251 -12.41 -1.46 -3.51
C ASP A 251 -11.42 -0.29 -3.60
N LEU A 252 -11.35 0.37 -4.76
CA LEU A 252 -10.57 1.59 -4.95
C LEU A 252 -11.25 2.52 -5.97
N PHE A 253 -11.35 3.80 -5.61
CA PHE A 253 -11.83 4.86 -6.50
C PHE A 253 -10.85 6.02 -6.50
N CYS A 254 -10.45 6.44 -7.70
CA CYS A 254 -9.65 7.65 -7.91
C CYS A 254 -10.32 8.57 -8.92
N LEU A 255 -10.11 9.87 -8.76
CA LEU A 255 -10.57 10.91 -9.67
C LEU A 255 -9.39 11.81 -10.01
N THR A 256 -9.07 11.92 -11.30
CA THR A 256 -8.03 12.84 -11.76
C THR A 256 -8.58 14.26 -11.90
N GLU A 257 -7.69 15.26 -12.01
CA GLU A 257 -8.04 16.68 -12.19
C GLU A 257 -8.95 16.94 -13.40
N LYS A 258 -8.92 16.07 -14.42
CA LYS A 258 -9.79 16.16 -15.61
C LYS A 258 -11.18 15.55 -15.39
N ASN A 259 -11.58 15.27 -14.15
CA ASN A 259 -12.79 14.53 -13.80
C ASN A 259 -12.87 13.13 -14.43
N THR A 260 -11.73 12.50 -14.68
CA THR A 260 -11.67 11.11 -15.19
C THR A 260 -11.77 10.15 -14.00
N PRO A 261 -12.89 9.43 -13.83
CA PRO A 261 -13.03 8.45 -12.75
C PRO A 261 -12.24 7.19 -13.10
N ILE A 262 -11.61 6.59 -12.11
CA ILE A 262 -10.96 5.29 -12.20
C ILE A 262 -11.49 4.45 -11.03
N CYS A 263 -12.21 3.38 -11.35
CA CYS A 263 -12.73 2.44 -10.38
C CYS A 263 -12.01 1.11 -10.56
N ILE A 264 -11.45 0.57 -9.48
CA ILE A 264 -10.72 -0.69 -9.52
C ILE A 264 -11.30 -1.64 -8.48
N GLU A 265 -11.69 -2.83 -8.94
CA GLU A 265 -12.15 -3.95 -8.12
C GLU A 265 -11.06 -5.02 -8.06
N CYS A 266 -10.65 -5.39 -6.85
CA CYS A 266 -9.55 -6.31 -6.60
C CYS A 266 -10.07 -7.73 -6.33
N LYS A 267 -9.53 -8.71 -7.05
CA LYS A 267 -9.91 -10.11 -6.89
C LYS A 267 -8.73 -11.05 -6.84
N SER A 268 -8.92 -12.15 -6.12
CA SER A 268 -8.05 -13.33 -6.16
C SER A 268 -8.92 -14.59 -6.11
N GLY A 269 -8.47 -15.66 -6.75
CA GLY A 269 -9.24 -16.92 -6.83
C GLY A 269 -10.42 -16.85 -7.79
N GLU A 270 -11.53 -17.49 -7.46
CA GLU A 270 -12.72 -17.56 -8.33
C GLU A 270 -13.59 -16.31 -8.17
N PHE A 271 -13.93 -15.66 -9.29
CA PHE A 271 -14.68 -14.39 -9.31
C PHE A 271 -15.75 -14.34 -10.41
N ARG A 272 -15.90 -15.39 -11.24
CA ARG A 272 -16.78 -15.33 -12.43
C ARG A 272 -18.25 -15.11 -12.07
N GLN A 273 -18.68 -15.62 -10.92
CA GLN A 273 -20.04 -15.38 -10.40
C GLN A 273 -20.35 -13.90 -10.13
N ASP A 274 -19.34 -13.06 -9.94
CA ASP A 274 -19.50 -11.63 -9.64
C ASP A 274 -19.49 -10.75 -10.91
N ILE A 275 -19.25 -11.31 -12.11
CA ILE A 275 -19.09 -10.53 -13.35
C ILE A 275 -20.34 -9.70 -13.65
N ASP A 276 -21.54 -10.29 -13.52
CA ASP A 276 -22.80 -9.58 -13.78
C ASP A 276 -23.05 -8.46 -12.78
N LYS A 277 -22.62 -8.65 -11.51
CA LYS A 277 -22.64 -7.59 -10.50
C LYS A 277 -21.79 -6.41 -10.95
N TYR A 278 -20.57 -6.65 -11.43
CA TYR A 278 -19.66 -5.59 -11.88
C TYR A 278 -20.13 -4.88 -13.15
N LEU A 279 -20.70 -5.62 -14.09
CA LEU A 279 -21.34 -5.04 -15.28
C LEU A 279 -22.48 -4.08 -14.90
N SER A 280 -23.34 -4.51 -13.97
CA SER A 280 -24.44 -3.69 -13.45
C SER A 280 -23.92 -2.44 -12.74
N LEU A 281 -22.92 -2.62 -11.86
CA LEU A 281 -22.32 -1.54 -11.09
C LEU A 281 -21.68 -0.48 -11.98
N ARG A 282 -20.84 -0.88 -12.96
CA ARG A 282 -20.23 0.04 -13.93
C ARG A 282 -21.28 0.85 -14.68
N LYS A 283 -22.35 0.20 -15.17
CA LYS A 283 -23.44 0.86 -15.89
C LYS A 283 -24.18 1.86 -15.00
N LYS A 284 -24.49 1.50 -13.76
CA LYS A 284 -25.13 2.41 -12.78
C LYS A 284 -24.26 3.62 -12.46
N LEU A 285 -22.95 3.43 -12.34
CA LEU A 285 -21.97 4.51 -12.12
C LEU A 285 -21.72 5.36 -13.37
N LYS A 286 -22.14 4.90 -14.55
CA LYS A 286 -21.88 5.52 -15.86
C LYS A 286 -20.38 5.73 -16.12
N ILE A 287 -19.58 4.73 -15.76
CA ILE A 287 -18.12 4.72 -15.99
C ILE A 287 -17.80 3.96 -17.27
N ASN A 288 -16.87 4.48 -18.06
CA ASN A 288 -16.45 3.83 -19.30
C ASN A 288 -15.77 2.49 -19.02
N LYS A 289 -15.84 1.55 -19.96
CA LYS A 289 -15.22 0.22 -19.84
C LYS A 289 -13.76 0.30 -19.38
N ASN A 290 -12.96 1.14 -20.03
CA ASN A 290 -11.52 1.26 -19.74
C ASN A 290 -11.22 1.90 -18.38
N GLN A 291 -12.20 2.57 -17.77
CA GLN A 291 -12.08 3.26 -16.47
C GLN A 291 -12.60 2.41 -15.31
N PHE A 292 -13.30 1.29 -15.58
CA PHE A 292 -13.79 0.35 -14.58
C PHE A 292 -13.04 -0.97 -14.75
N VAL A 293 -12.05 -1.17 -13.89
CA VAL A 293 -11.03 -2.21 -14.03
C VAL A 293 -11.23 -3.28 -12.97
N ILE A 294 -11.23 -4.55 -13.38
CA ILE A 294 -11.16 -5.70 -12.48
C ILE A 294 -9.71 -6.18 -12.44
N CYS A 295 -9.00 -5.90 -11.35
CA CYS A 295 -7.63 -6.35 -11.13
C CYS A 295 -7.64 -7.72 -10.45
N VAL A 296 -7.38 -8.77 -11.23
CA VAL A 296 -7.42 -10.15 -10.76
C VAL A 296 -6.00 -10.69 -10.59
N PHE A 297 -5.59 -10.88 -9.34
CA PHE A 297 -4.27 -11.36 -8.98
C PHE A 297 -4.07 -12.82 -9.41
N GLY A 298 -2.97 -13.08 -10.13
CA GLY A 298 -2.62 -14.40 -10.65
C GLY A 298 -3.36 -14.82 -11.92
N LEU A 299 -4.17 -13.94 -12.52
CA LEU A 299 -4.76 -14.18 -13.82
C LEU A 299 -3.67 -14.09 -14.91
N SER A 300 -3.64 -15.03 -15.86
CA SER A 300 -2.68 -14.92 -16.97
C SER A 300 -3.04 -13.74 -17.88
N GLN A 301 -2.04 -13.20 -18.59
CA GLN A 301 -2.27 -12.10 -19.54
C GLN A 301 -3.26 -12.50 -20.65
N GLU A 302 -3.15 -13.73 -21.16
CA GLU A 302 -4.07 -14.28 -22.17
C GLU A 302 -5.50 -14.37 -21.63
N GLN A 303 -5.67 -14.82 -20.38
CA GLN A 303 -6.98 -14.88 -19.74
C GLN A 303 -7.56 -13.49 -19.54
N ALA A 304 -6.77 -12.52 -19.06
CA ALA A 304 -7.19 -11.14 -18.87
C ALA A 304 -7.64 -10.51 -20.20
N GLN A 305 -6.90 -10.71 -21.28
CA GLN A 305 -7.25 -10.24 -22.63
C GLN A 305 -8.52 -10.91 -23.18
N GLY A 306 -8.63 -12.23 -23.03
CA GLY A 306 -9.82 -12.98 -23.46
C GLY A 306 -11.07 -12.52 -22.73
N MET A 307 -10.99 -12.32 -21.41
CA MET A 307 -12.11 -11.84 -20.60
C MET A 307 -12.46 -10.38 -20.92
N THR A 308 -11.46 -9.52 -21.12
CA THR A 308 -11.69 -8.12 -21.56
C THR A 308 -12.37 -8.06 -22.92
N SER A 309 -12.09 -9.01 -23.81
CA SER A 309 -12.76 -9.09 -25.11
C SER A 309 -14.19 -9.62 -25.00
N MET A 310 -14.40 -10.59 -24.11
CA MET A 310 -15.69 -11.28 -23.94
C MET A 310 -16.73 -10.43 -23.20
N TYR A 311 -16.31 -9.64 -22.21
CA TYR A 311 -17.20 -8.86 -21.37
C TYR A 311 -17.02 -7.35 -21.58
N ASP A 312 -18.07 -6.59 -21.29
CA ASP A 312 -18.03 -5.13 -21.29
C ASP A 312 -17.44 -4.56 -19.98
N LEU A 313 -16.30 -5.14 -19.59
CA LEU A 313 -15.43 -4.82 -18.46
C LEU A 313 -13.96 -4.93 -18.89
N THR A 314 -13.08 -4.23 -18.20
CA THR A 314 -11.63 -4.41 -18.38
C THR A 314 -11.07 -5.31 -17.30
N PHE A 315 -10.31 -6.33 -17.69
CA PHE A 315 -9.59 -7.22 -16.78
C PHE A 315 -8.09 -7.01 -16.92
N VAL A 316 -7.42 -6.88 -15.79
CA VAL A 316 -5.96 -6.81 -15.66
C VAL A 316 -5.52 -7.73 -14.54
N ASN A 317 -4.21 -7.86 -14.37
CA ASN A 317 -3.59 -8.54 -13.24
C ASN A 317 -2.58 -7.60 -12.55
N GLU A 318 -1.90 -8.10 -11.52
CA GLU A 318 -0.96 -7.33 -10.71
C GLU A 318 0.24 -6.75 -11.48
N THR A 319 0.53 -7.28 -12.68
CA THR A 319 1.64 -6.82 -13.53
C THR A 319 1.20 -5.92 -14.68
N SER A 320 -0.03 -6.07 -15.17
CA SER A 320 -0.55 -5.31 -16.32
C SER A 320 -1.40 -4.09 -15.94
N LEU A 321 -1.77 -3.94 -14.66
CA LEU A 321 -2.61 -2.85 -14.16
C LEU A 321 -2.09 -1.46 -14.57
N ILE A 322 -0.84 -1.13 -14.26
CA ILE A 322 -0.28 0.21 -14.53
C ILE A 322 -0.16 0.47 -16.03
N HIS A 323 0.21 -0.55 -16.81
CA HIS A 323 0.27 -0.43 -18.26
C HIS A 323 -1.11 -0.12 -18.87
N HIS A 324 -2.18 -0.73 -18.36
CA HIS A 324 -3.55 -0.40 -18.79
C HIS A 324 -3.89 1.05 -18.45
N LEU A 325 -3.61 1.50 -17.23
CA LEU A 325 -3.97 2.84 -16.77
C LEU A 325 -3.25 3.96 -17.54
N GLN A 326 -2.02 3.72 -17.99
CA GLN A 326 -1.30 4.60 -18.90
C GLN A 326 -2.06 4.88 -20.21
N THR A 327 -2.93 3.98 -20.66
CA THR A 327 -3.74 4.18 -21.87
C THR A 327 -5.04 4.96 -21.62
N VAL A 328 -5.39 5.21 -20.35
CA VAL A 328 -6.67 5.79 -19.92
C VAL A 328 -6.54 7.24 -19.47
N ILE A 329 -5.39 7.62 -18.92
CA ILE A 329 -5.12 8.89 -18.24
C ILE A 329 -4.39 9.87 -19.17
#